data_AF-A0A6M0IKZ1-F1
#
_entry.id   AF-A0A6M0IKZ1-F1
#
_cell.length_a   1.000
_cell.length_b   1.000
_cell.length_c   1.000
_cell.angle_alpha   90.00
_cell.angle_beta   90.00
_cell.angle_gamma   90.00
#
_symmetry.space_group_name_H-M   'P 1'
#
loop_
_entity.id
_entity.type
_entity.pdbx_description
1 polymer ?
#
loop_
_entity_poly.entity_id
_entity_poly.type
_entity_poly.pdbx_seq_one_letter_code
_entity_poly.pdbx_strand_id
1 'polypeptide(L)'
;MSYYDATVFVPEAKFKEMDKKISCQSIVDGGKCQTFMWQNEEWVATGAVSKGGNQGWKVIDCQRVVDLSSYKGELKPLRYINHFVEVDKGNRRRSYEGMQVKCGNRELVFVGPEVYFGQQVAKPVIADEPEARVDHRGQYKLFFA
;
A
#
# COMPACT_ATOMS: atom_id res chain seq x y z
N MET A 1 14.01 1.78 12.86
CA MET A 1 13.92 1.88 11.39
C MET A 1 12.71 2.74 11.10
N SER A 2 12.89 3.91 10.48
CA SER A 2 11.74 4.73 10.10
C SER A 2 11.05 4.04 8.91
N TYR A 3 9.72 4.11 8.81
CA TYR A 3 8.94 3.53 7.71
C TYR A 3 9.38 3.99 6.30
N TYR A 4 10.22 5.02 6.20
CA TYR A 4 10.49 5.74 4.96
C TYR A 4 11.68 5.23 4.13
N ASP A 5 12.54 4.34 4.65
CA ASP A 5 13.70 3.84 3.89
C ASP A 5 13.34 2.83 2.79
N ALA A 6 12.10 2.32 2.77
CA ALA A 6 11.62 1.34 1.78
C ALA A 6 10.52 1.90 0.84
N THR A 7 10.41 3.23 0.72
CA THR A 7 9.38 3.84 -0.15
C THR A 7 9.88 4.00 -1.58
N VAL A 8 9.17 3.36 -2.52
CA VAL A 8 9.36 3.45 -3.97
C VAL A 8 8.33 4.40 -4.56
N PHE A 9 8.78 5.49 -5.17
CA PHE A 9 7.88 6.37 -5.91
C PHE A 9 7.57 5.79 -7.29
N VAL A 10 6.29 5.84 -7.67
CA VAL A 10 5.81 5.34 -8.96
C VAL A 10 5.01 6.39 -9.73
N PRO A 11 4.90 6.25 -11.07
CA PRO A 11 3.98 7.05 -11.86
C PRO A 11 2.54 6.92 -11.37
N GLU A 12 1.78 8.01 -11.44
CA GLU A 12 0.36 8.06 -11.04
C GLU A 12 -0.49 6.96 -11.69
N ALA A 13 -0.25 6.68 -12.98
CA ALA A 13 -0.97 5.62 -13.69
C ALA A 13 -0.75 4.25 -13.04
N LYS A 14 0.48 3.96 -12.60
CA LYS A 14 0.80 2.71 -11.89
C LYS A 14 0.18 2.70 -10.50
N PHE A 15 0.22 3.82 -9.79
CA PHE A 15 -0.44 3.97 -8.49
C PHE A 15 -1.94 3.66 -8.59
N LYS A 16 -2.64 4.24 -9.56
CA LYS A 16 -4.07 3.99 -9.81
C LYS A 16 -4.39 2.55 -10.22
N GLU A 17 -3.47 1.86 -10.90
CA GLU A 17 -3.61 0.43 -11.20
C GLU A 17 -3.57 -0.40 -9.92
N MET A 18 -2.62 -0.09 -9.02
CA MET A 18 -2.44 -0.78 -7.74
C MET A 18 -3.57 -0.50 -6.76
N ASP A 19 -4.02 0.76 -6.64
CA ASP A 19 -5.09 1.20 -5.74
C ASP A 19 -6.44 0.51 -6.02
N LYS A 20 -6.64 0.06 -7.27
CA LYS A 20 -7.83 -0.69 -7.69
C LYS A 20 -7.74 -2.19 -7.36
N LYS A 21 -6.57 -2.71 -6.99
CA LYS A 21 -6.38 -4.12 -6.68
C LYS A 21 -6.70 -4.35 -5.21
N ILE A 22 -7.55 -5.33 -4.95
CA ILE A 22 -8.04 -5.65 -3.62
C ILE A 22 -6.86 -6.10 -2.74
N SER A 23 -6.78 -5.57 -1.52
CA SER A 23 -5.69 -5.82 -0.57
C SER A 23 -5.74 -7.23 0.06
N CYS A 24 -4.60 -7.66 0.62
CA CYS A 24 -4.43 -8.93 1.35
C CYS A 24 -5.47 -9.21 2.43
N GLN A 25 -6.16 -8.19 2.94
CA GLN A 25 -7.25 -8.37 3.91
C GLN A 25 -8.36 -9.27 3.35
N SER A 26 -8.60 -9.24 2.04
CA SER A 26 -9.53 -10.18 1.39
C SER A 26 -8.93 -11.57 1.12
N ILE A 27 -7.61 -11.73 1.14
CA ILE A 27 -6.93 -13.00 0.83
C ILE A 27 -7.08 -14.01 1.98
N VAL A 28 -7.12 -13.52 3.22
CA VAL A 28 -7.30 -14.34 4.43
C VAL A 28 -8.71 -14.93 4.50
N ASP A 29 -9.72 -14.19 4.02
CA ASP A 29 -11.15 -14.56 4.10
C ASP A 29 -11.68 -15.26 2.83
N GLY A 30 -10.81 -15.76 1.96
CA GLY A 30 -11.20 -16.47 0.73
C GLY A 30 -11.61 -15.56 -0.44
N GLY A 31 -11.33 -14.27 -0.36
CA GLY A 31 -11.47 -13.30 -1.44
C GLY A 31 -10.43 -13.50 -2.56
N LYS A 32 -10.68 -12.83 -3.69
CA LYS A 32 -9.86 -12.95 -4.89
C LYS A 32 -8.58 -12.12 -4.76
N CYS A 33 -7.45 -12.77 -4.49
CA CYS A 33 -6.12 -12.16 -4.65
C CYS A 33 -5.95 -11.62 -6.09
N GLN A 34 -5.32 -10.47 -6.22
CA GLN A 34 -4.96 -9.87 -7.51
C GLN A 34 -3.50 -9.42 -7.47
N THR A 35 -2.74 -9.79 -8.50
CA THR A 35 -1.32 -9.44 -8.62
C THR A 35 -1.10 -8.32 -9.63
N PHE A 36 0.09 -7.72 -9.61
CA PHE A 36 0.56 -6.79 -10.64
C PHE A 36 2.06 -6.94 -10.89
N MET A 37 2.52 -6.54 -12.07
CA MET A 37 3.93 -6.55 -12.42
C MET A 37 4.58 -5.18 -12.16
N TRP A 38 5.75 -5.19 -11.57
CA TRP A 38 6.62 -4.03 -11.42
C TRP A 38 8.09 -4.46 -11.52
N GLN A 39 8.87 -3.81 -12.39
CA GLN A 39 10.29 -4.13 -12.62
C GLN A 39 10.57 -5.64 -12.84
N ASN A 40 9.74 -6.31 -13.65
CA ASN A 40 9.81 -7.75 -13.94
C ASN A 40 9.56 -8.68 -12.74
N GLU A 41 9.05 -8.14 -11.63
CA GLU A 41 8.63 -8.91 -10.47
C GLU A 41 7.11 -8.83 -10.30
N GLU A 42 6.53 -9.88 -9.72
CA GLU A 42 5.11 -9.96 -9.43
C GLU A 42 4.85 -9.58 -7.97
N TRP A 43 3.86 -8.73 -7.75
CA TRP A 43 3.55 -8.12 -6.46
C TRP A 43 2.07 -8.22 -6.14
N VAL A 44 1.74 -8.14 -4.85
CA VAL A 44 0.38 -8.06 -4.31
C VAL A 44 0.30 -6.86 -3.37
N ALA A 45 -0.79 -6.10 -3.44
CA ALA A 45 -1.09 -5.05 -2.48
C ALA A 45 -1.55 -5.68 -1.16
N THR A 46 -0.88 -5.36 -0.05
CA THR A 46 -1.16 -5.90 1.28
C THR A 46 -1.97 -4.97 2.17
N GLY A 47 -1.87 -3.67 1.92
CA GLY A 47 -2.52 -2.61 2.68
C GLY A 47 -2.43 -1.28 1.95
N ALA A 48 -3.10 -0.26 2.48
CA ALA A 48 -2.94 1.10 2.00
C ALA A 48 -3.08 2.08 3.16
N VAL A 49 -2.22 3.09 3.17
CA VAL A 49 -2.26 4.19 4.12
C VAL A 49 -2.39 5.49 3.34
N SER A 50 -3.46 6.21 3.62
CA SER A 50 -3.63 7.60 3.18
C SER A 50 -3.58 8.52 4.38
N LYS A 51 -2.75 9.56 4.32
CA LYS A 51 -2.87 10.67 5.28
C LYS A 51 -3.99 11.60 4.79
N GLY A 52 -5.18 11.45 5.36
CA GLY A 52 -6.33 12.31 5.08
C GLY A 52 -6.06 13.75 5.50
N GLY A 53 -6.34 14.70 4.61
CA GLY A 53 -6.22 16.13 4.85
C GLY A 53 -4.83 16.71 4.52
N ASN A 54 -4.75 17.44 3.41
CA ASN A 54 -3.75 18.48 3.12
C ASN A 54 -2.24 18.11 3.13
N GLN A 55 -1.83 16.85 3.31
CA GLN A 55 -0.41 16.47 3.45
C GLN A 55 0.21 15.69 2.27
N GLY A 56 -0.50 15.56 1.14
CA GLY A 56 0.15 15.43 -0.18
C GLY A 56 0.80 14.09 -0.55
N TRP A 57 0.50 12.97 0.12
CA TRP A 57 0.96 11.65 -0.36
C TRP A 57 -0.01 10.51 -0.01
N LYS A 58 0.00 9.49 -0.87
CA LYS A 58 -0.68 8.20 -0.66
C LYS A 58 0.34 7.07 -0.82
N VAL A 59 0.22 6.03 0.01
CA VAL A 59 1.10 4.85 -0.04
C VAL A 59 0.25 3.58 -0.04
N ILE A 60 0.71 2.60 -0.83
CA ILE A 60 0.18 1.24 -0.87
C ILE A 60 1.29 0.31 -0.40
N ASP A 61 0.97 -0.52 0.58
CA ASP A 61 1.87 -1.55 1.10
C ASP A 61 1.82 -2.74 0.14
N CYS A 62 2.99 -3.24 -0.26
CA CYS A 62 3.08 -4.29 -1.26
C CYS A 62 4.09 -5.37 -0.84
N GLN A 63 3.80 -6.59 -1.25
CA GLN A 63 4.66 -7.74 -1.02
C GLN A 63 4.92 -8.46 -2.35
N ARG A 64 6.18 -8.77 -2.60
CA ARG A 64 6.58 -9.58 -3.75
C ARG A 64 6.08 -11.00 -3.57
N VAL A 65 5.67 -11.62 -4.66
CA VAL A 65 5.20 -13.01 -4.71
C VAL A 65 5.96 -13.83 -5.73
N VAL A 66 6.01 -15.14 -5.49
CA VAL A 66 6.47 -16.15 -6.46
C VAL A 66 5.50 -17.33 -6.44
N ASP A 67 5.45 -18.12 -7.51
CA ASP A 67 4.74 -19.39 -7.48
C ASP A 67 5.34 -20.31 -6.40
N LEU A 68 4.48 -21.08 -5.73
CA LEU A 68 4.88 -22.00 -4.65
C LEU A 68 5.99 -22.97 -5.09
N SER A 69 5.93 -23.44 -6.33
CA SER A 69 6.95 -24.33 -6.91
C SER A 69 8.32 -23.68 -7.11
N SER A 70 8.36 -22.35 -7.20
CA SER A 70 9.57 -21.55 -7.43
C SER A 70 10.12 -20.92 -6.15
N TYR A 71 9.43 -21.10 -5.02
CA TYR A 71 9.86 -20.57 -3.72
C TYR A 71 11.10 -21.30 -3.21
N LYS A 72 12.14 -20.55 -2.87
CA LYS A 72 13.44 -21.05 -2.38
C LYS A 72 13.82 -20.51 -0.99
N GLY A 73 12.87 -19.91 -0.27
CA GLY A 73 13.13 -19.37 1.06
C GLY A 73 13.23 -20.48 2.12
N GLU A 74 13.82 -20.17 3.26
CA GLU A 74 14.06 -21.13 4.35
C GLU A 74 12.77 -21.48 5.12
N LEU A 75 11.80 -20.56 5.13
CA LEU A 75 10.53 -20.77 5.82
C LEU A 75 9.63 -21.71 5.03
N LYS A 76 9.15 -22.78 5.66
CA LYS A 76 8.09 -23.60 5.06
C LYS A 76 6.87 -22.72 4.70
N PRO A 77 6.37 -22.72 3.46
CA PRO A 77 5.19 -21.93 3.13
C PRO A 77 3.97 -22.33 3.98
N LEU A 78 3.29 -21.36 4.58
CA LEU A 78 2.10 -21.60 5.42
C LEU A 78 0.98 -20.62 5.07
N ARG A 79 -0.26 -21.12 5.05
CA ARG A 79 -1.46 -20.25 5.00
C ARG A 79 -1.58 -19.41 6.27
N TYR A 80 -2.32 -18.31 6.19
CA TYR A 80 -2.45 -17.30 7.24
C TYR A 80 -2.66 -17.87 8.66
N ILE A 81 -3.69 -18.71 8.86
CA ILE A 81 -4.02 -19.29 10.17
C ILE A 81 -2.82 -20.09 10.74
N ASN A 82 -2.18 -20.92 9.92
CA ASN A 82 -1.04 -21.72 10.36
C ASN A 82 0.20 -20.87 10.60
N HIS A 83 0.41 -19.82 9.80
CA HIS A 83 1.48 -18.86 10.03
C HIS A 83 1.30 -18.18 11.40
N PHE A 84 0.11 -17.69 11.70
CA PHE A 84 -0.21 -17.02 12.96
C PHE A 84 0.06 -17.92 14.17
N VAL A 85 -0.37 -19.19 14.10
CA VAL A 85 -0.09 -20.18 15.14
C VAL A 85 1.41 -20.37 15.39
N GLU A 86 2.23 -20.43 14.32
CA GLU A 86 3.68 -20.58 14.47
C GLU A 86 4.37 -19.31 14.98
N VAL A 87 3.82 -18.13 14.69
CA VAL A 87 4.27 -16.87 15.28
C VAL A 87 3.98 -16.83 16.78
N ASP A 88 2.77 -17.20 17.19
CA ASP A 88 2.37 -17.22 18.61
C ASP A 88 3.19 -18.21 19.43
N LYS A 89 3.59 -19.34 18.83
CA LYS A 89 4.52 -20.31 19.45
C LYS A 89 5.97 -19.82 19.51
N GLY A 90 6.31 -18.71 18.86
CA GLY A 90 7.68 -18.20 18.76
C GLY A 90 8.56 -18.91 17.72
N ASN A 91 7.99 -19.80 16.89
CA ASN A 91 8.73 -20.51 15.84
C ASN A 91 8.98 -19.63 14.61
N ARG A 92 8.26 -18.50 14.48
CA ARG A 92 8.38 -17.54 13.37
C ARG A 92 8.30 -16.11 13.87
N ARG A 93 8.90 -15.20 13.10
CA ARG A 93 8.69 -13.76 13.27
C ARG A 93 7.37 -13.33 12.63
N ARG A 94 6.69 -12.37 13.25
CA ARG A 94 5.52 -11.71 12.65
C ARG A 94 5.95 -10.97 11.37
N SER A 95 5.59 -11.54 10.22
CA SER A 95 5.90 -11.00 8.89
C SER A 95 5.01 -11.68 7.84
N TYR A 96 4.98 -11.15 6.62
CA TYR A 96 4.32 -11.83 5.50
C TYR A 96 5.21 -12.87 4.83
N GLU A 97 6.51 -12.88 5.09
CA GLU A 97 7.45 -13.78 4.43
C GLU A 97 7.11 -15.26 4.66
N GLY A 98 7.13 -16.04 3.58
CA GLY A 98 6.79 -17.46 3.61
C GLY A 98 5.30 -17.72 3.86
N MET A 99 4.44 -16.71 3.73
CA MET A 99 2.99 -16.93 3.75
C MET A 99 2.49 -17.34 2.38
N GLN A 100 1.71 -18.42 2.34
CA GLN A 100 1.09 -18.98 1.15
C GLN A 100 -0.28 -18.34 0.91
N VAL A 101 -0.54 -17.92 -0.32
CA VAL A 101 -1.80 -17.31 -0.76
C VAL A 101 -2.29 -17.94 -2.06
N LYS A 102 -3.61 -17.92 -2.29
CA LYS A 102 -4.22 -18.43 -3.52
C LYS A 102 -4.70 -17.27 -4.40
N CYS A 103 -4.27 -17.25 -5.66
CA CYS A 103 -4.65 -16.27 -6.66
C CYS A 103 -5.24 -16.98 -7.88
N GLY A 104 -6.57 -17.12 -7.91
CA GLY A 104 -7.24 -17.97 -8.90
C GLY A 104 -6.82 -19.43 -8.75
N ASN A 105 -6.21 -20.00 -9.79
CA ASN A 105 -5.68 -21.36 -9.79
C ASN A 105 -4.21 -21.45 -9.37
N ARG A 106 -3.55 -20.31 -9.08
CA ARG A 106 -2.14 -20.27 -8.67
C ARG A 106 -2.02 -20.29 -7.16
N GLU A 107 -1.04 -21.02 -6.66
CA GLU A 107 -0.56 -20.91 -5.29
C GLU A 107 0.72 -20.10 -5.29
N LEU A 108 0.71 -18.99 -4.55
CA LEU A 108 1.78 -18.03 -4.47
C LEU A 108 2.34 -17.98 -3.05
N VAL A 109 3.58 -17.50 -2.91
CA VAL A 109 4.24 -17.31 -1.63
C VAL A 109 4.84 -15.91 -1.57
N PHE A 110 4.56 -15.20 -0.47
CA PHE A 110 5.19 -13.91 -0.19
C PHE A 110 6.68 -14.07 0.12
N VAL A 111 7.49 -13.20 -0.48
CA VAL A 111 8.95 -13.26 -0.42
C VAL A 111 9.56 -11.89 -0.12
N GLY A 112 10.59 -11.87 0.71
CA GLY A 112 11.34 -10.67 1.06
C GLY A 112 10.62 -9.71 1.99
N PRO A 113 11.15 -8.49 2.18
CA PRO A 113 10.53 -7.48 3.02
C PRO A 113 9.29 -6.86 2.36
N GLU A 114 8.40 -6.30 3.18
CA GLU A 114 7.33 -5.41 2.71
C GLU A 114 7.94 -4.13 2.12
N VAL A 115 7.34 -3.62 1.04
CA VAL A 115 7.78 -2.41 0.35
C VAL A 115 6.60 -1.45 0.21
N TYR A 116 6.89 -0.15 0.31
CA TYR A 116 5.89 0.90 0.24
C TYR A 116 5.91 1.55 -1.14
N PHE A 117 4.78 1.59 -1.84
CA PHE A 117 4.65 2.26 -3.13
C PHE A 117 3.94 3.59 -2.97
N GLY A 118 4.64 4.69 -3.26
CA GLY A 118 4.17 6.06 -3.00
C GLY A 118 3.86 6.87 -4.25
N GLN A 119 2.88 7.76 -4.14
CA GLN A 119 2.66 8.87 -5.06
C GLN A 119 2.58 10.19 -4.29
N GLN A 120 3.31 11.21 -4.75
CA GLN A 120 3.08 12.58 -4.32
C GLN A 120 1.78 13.10 -4.96
N VAL A 121 0.87 13.57 -4.12
CA VAL A 121 -0.32 14.28 -4.56
C VAL A 121 0.04 15.75 -4.56
N ALA A 122 -0.17 16.43 -5.69
CA ALA A 122 -0.01 17.88 -5.74
C ALA A 122 -0.80 18.50 -4.58
N LYS A 123 -0.19 19.48 -3.88
CA LYS A 123 -0.95 20.29 -2.93
C LYS A 123 -2.16 20.83 -3.69
N PRO A 124 -3.40 20.68 -3.17
CA PRO A 124 -4.48 21.47 -3.72
C PRO A 124 -4.04 22.93 -3.66
N VAL A 125 -4.17 23.64 -4.78
CA VAL A 125 -4.19 25.09 -4.76
C VAL A 125 -5.42 25.41 -3.93
N ILE A 126 -5.23 25.65 -2.64
CA ILE A 126 -6.25 26.28 -1.82
C ILE A 126 -6.43 27.62 -2.51
N ALA A 127 -7.57 27.84 -3.17
CA ALA A 127 -7.94 29.19 -3.56
C ALA A 127 -7.84 30.01 -2.28
N ASP A 128 -6.96 31.01 -2.26
CA ASP A 128 -6.69 31.81 -1.07
C ASP A 128 -8.04 32.17 -0.43
N GLU A 129 -8.17 31.94 0.88
CA GLU A 129 -9.35 32.38 1.60
C GLU A 129 -9.56 33.86 1.27
N PRO A 130 -10.77 34.29 0.86
CA PRO A 130 -10.95 35.65 0.41
C PRO A 130 -10.51 36.60 1.53
N GLU A 131 -9.48 37.39 1.26
CA GLU A 131 -9.03 38.40 2.21
C GLU A 131 -10.17 39.40 2.40
N ALA A 132 -10.79 39.39 3.58
CA ALA A 132 -11.76 40.40 3.95
C ALA A 132 -11.00 41.71 4.24
N ARG A 133 -11.01 42.65 3.29
CA ARG A 133 -10.50 44.00 3.55
C ARG A 133 -11.67 44.93 3.84
N VAL A 134 -11.51 45.75 4.87
CA VAL A 134 -12.46 46.80 5.22
C VAL A 134 -12.12 48.03 4.39
N ASP A 135 -13.09 48.52 3.62
CA ASP A 135 -12.89 49.74 2.86
C ASP A 135 -12.90 50.99 3.75
N HIS A 136 -12.58 52.15 3.19
CA HIS A 136 -12.56 53.44 3.90
C HIS A 136 -13.92 53.85 4.48
N ARG A 137 -15.00 53.09 4.22
CA ARG A 137 -16.36 53.31 4.74
C ARG A 137 -16.77 52.27 5.78
N GLY A 138 -15.87 51.38 6.18
CA GLY A 138 -16.15 50.35 7.17
C GLY A 138 -16.90 49.13 6.61
N GLN A 139 -16.96 48.95 5.30
CA GLN A 139 -17.63 47.80 4.68
C GLN A 139 -16.63 46.69 4.35
N TYR A 140 -16.98 45.43 4.69
CA TYR A 140 -16.18 44.27 4.33
C TYR A 140 -16.34 43.94 2.84
N LYS A 141 -15.24 43.88 2.09
CA LYS A 141 -15.20 43.32 0.73
C LYS A 141 -14.36 42.05 0.71
N LEU A 142 -14.90 41.00 0.13
CA LEU A 142 -14.19 39.76 -0.16
C LEU A 142 -13.48 39.90 -1.49
N PHE A 143 -12.16 39.70 -1.50
CA PHE A 143 -11.36 39.68 -2.72
C PHE A 143 -11.00 38.24 -3.04
N PHE A 144 -11.29 37.81 -4.27
CA PHE A 144 -10.84 36.52 -4.81
C PHE A 144 -9.66 36.80 -5.74
N ALA A 145 -8.54 36.11 -5.54
CA ALA A 145 -7.34 36.22 -6.38
C ALA A 145 -7.52 35.52 -7.73
#